data_AF-A0A1A2B7P1-F1
#
_entry.id   AF-A0A1A2B7P1-F1
#
_cell.length_a   1.000
_cell.length_b   1.000
_cell.length_c   1.000
_cell.angle_alpha   90.00
_cell.angle_beta   90.00
_cell.angle_gamma   90.00
#
_symmetry.space_group_name_H-M   'P 1'
#
loop_
_entity.id
_entity.type
_entity.pdbx_description
1 polymer ?
#
loop_
_entity_poly.entity_id
_entity_poly.type
_entity_poly.pdbx_seq_one_letter_code
_entity_poly.pdbx_strand_id
1 'polypeptide(L)' 'MAWVADPAFDATDNETAAAQAVADAHGVPFLGIRGISDGAGDPLHLPGFPFQFFFYKQIAAQNAARVAAAFLQSWAGA' A
#
# COMPACT_ATOMS: atom_id res chain seq x y z
N MET A 1 -3.89 -17.71 -12.36
CA MET A 1 -4.99 -16.72 -12.44
C MET A 1 -4.34 -15.36 -12.25
N ALA A 2 -4.22 -14.57 -13.31
CA ALA A 2 -3.78 -13.18 -13.15
C ALA A 2 -4.88 -12.45 -12.37
N TRP A 3 -4.52 -11.85 -11.24
CA TRP A 3 -5.41 -10.94 -10.53
C TRP A 3 -5.72 -9.77 -11.46
N VAL A 4 -6.96 -9.68 -11.91
CA VAL A 4 -7.45 -8.51 -12.66
C VAL A 4 -7.73 -7.44 -11.62
N ALA A 5 -7.02 -6.31 -11.71
CA ALA A 5 -7.32 -5.14 -10.90
C ALA A 5 -8.76 -4.69 -11.20
N ASP A 6 -9.56 -4.52 -10.15
CA ASP A 6 -10.87 -3.89 -10.28
C ASP A 6 -10.63 -2.39 -10.49
N PRO A 7 -11.05 -1.80 -11.63
CA PRO A 7 -10.82 -0.39 -11.93
C PRO A 7 -11.52 0.56 -10.95
N ALA A 8 -12.41 0.07 -10.09
CA ALA A 8 -12.98 0.88 -9.02
C ALA A 8 -11.98 1.21 -7.90
N PHE A 9 -10.84 0.50 -7.81
CA PHE A 9 -9.86 0.65 -6.75
C PHE A 9 -8.47 0.97 -7.29
N ASP A 10 -7.81 1.96 -6.70
CA ASP A 10 -6.43 2.32 -7.05
C ASP A 10 -5.40 1.28 -6.59
N ALA A 11 -5.72 0.52 -5.53
CA ALA A 11 -4.85 -0.52 -4.96
C ALA A 11 -5.65 -1.56 -4.17
N THR A 12 -5.10 -2.77 -4.05
CA THR A 12 -5.63 -3.86 -3.23
C THR A 12 -4.53 -4.46 -2.37
N ASP A 13 -4.85 -4.81 -1.13
CA ASP A 13 -3.98 -5.52 -0.19
C ASP A 13 -4.83 -6.38 0.77
N ASN A 14 -4.21 -7.13 1.67
CA ASN A 14 -4.90 -8.11 2.51
C ASN A 14 -5.18 -7.65 3.95
N GLU A 15 -4.64 -6.52 4.42
CA GLU A 15 -4.69 -6.15 5.86
C GLU A 15 -5.36 -4.81 6.14
N THR A 16 -5.36 -3.85 5.21
CA THR A 16 -5.78 -2.47 5.49
C THR A 16 -7.24 -2.41 5.94
N ALA A 17 -8.14 -3.15 5.27
CA ALA A 17 -9.55 -3.18 5.63
C ALA A 17 -9.79 -3.80 7.01
N ALA A 18 -9.03 -4.85 7.36
CA ALA A 18 -9.12 -5.47 8.68
C ALA A 18 -8.62 -4.54 9.78
N ALA A 19 -7.53 -3.81 9.54
CA ALA A 19 -7.01 -2.81 10.47
C ALA A 19 -7.98 -1.64 10.67
N GLN A 20 -8.60 -1.14 9.59
CA GLN A 20 -9.63 -0.10 9.66
C GLN A 20 -10.82 -0.54 10.52
N ALA A 21 -11.32 -1.77 10.31
CA ALA A 21 -12.46 -2.27 11.08
C ALA A 21 -12.19 -2.30 12.59
N VAL A 22 -10.96 -2.63 13.01
CA VAL A 22 -10.54 -2.55 14.41
C VAL A 22 -10.48 -1.11 14.90
N ALA A 23 -9.90 -0.19 14.12
CA ALA A 23 -9.82 1.22 14.48
C ALA A 23 -11.21 1.85 14.67
N ASP A 24 -12.15 1.55 13.77
CA ASP A 24 -13.55 1.98 13.85
C ASP A 24 -14.22 1.48 15.13
N ALA A 25 -14.02 0.20 15.48
CA ALA A 25 -14.57 -0.40 16.69
C ALA A 25 -14.07 0.26 17.98
N HIS A 26 -12.91 0.92 17.93
CA HIS A 26 -12.30 1.63 19.05
C HIS A 26 -12.41 3.16 18.95
N GLY A 27 -13.05 3.70 17.91
CA GLY A 27 -13.17 5.15 17.69
C GLY A 27 -11.83 5.85 17.48
N VAL A 28 -10.83 5.14 16.93
CA VAL A 28 -9.48 5.67 16.69
C VAL A 28 -9.35 6.06 15.21
N PRO A 29 -8.89 7.28 14.88
CA PRO A 29 -8.60 7.66 13.50
C PRO A 29 -7.54 6.74 12.89
N PHE A 30 -7.77 6.27 11.66
CA PHE A 30 -6.86 5.38 10.94
C PHE A 30 -6.50 5.93 9.56
N LEU A 31 -5.23 5.76 9.19
CA LEU A 31 -4.71 6.07 7.86
C LEU A 31 -3.75 4.96 7.43
N GLY A 32 -4.09 4.24 6.36
CA GLY A 32 -3.21 3.28 5.71
C GLY A 32 -2.31 3.95 4.67
N ILE A 33 -0.99 3.80 4.78
CA ILE A 33 -0.02 4.28 3.79
C ILE A 33 0.62 3.05 3.13
N ARG A 34 0.37 2.88 1.82
CA ARG A 34 0.84 1.74 1.01
C ARG A 34 1.75 2.23 -0.12
N GLY A 35 2.77 1.44 -0.45
CA GLY A 35 3.56 1.59 -1.67
C GLY A 35 3.22 0.45 -2.62
N ILE A 36 3.10 0.75 -3.92
CA ILE A 36 2.76 -0.25 -4.94
C ILE A 36 3.98 -1.12 -5.27
N SER A 37 3.83 -2.44 -5.14
CA SER A 37 4.86 -3.45 -5.42
C SER A 37 4.69 -4.16 -6.75
N ASP A 38 3.51 -4.09 -7.34
CA ASP A 38 3.13 -4.80 -8.56
C ASP A 38 1.82 -4.22 -9.10
N GLY A 39 1.61 -4.37 -10.42
CA GLY A 39 0.45 -3.83 -11.11
C GLY A 39 0.75 -3.38 -12.53
N ALA A 40 -0.25 -2.70 -13.13
CA ALA A 40 -0.12 -2.11 -14.45
C ALA A 40 0.89 -0.94 -14.44
N GLY A 41 1.53 -0.69 -15.59
CA GLY A 41 2.48 0.42 -15.76
C GLY A 41 3.90 0.12 -15.29
N ASP A 42 4.24 -1.15 -15.05
CA ASP A 42 5.61 -1.58 -14.74
C ASP A 42 6.59 -1.22 -15.88
N PRO A 43 7.59 -0.36 -15.64
CA PRO A 43 8.53 0.08 -16.68
C PRO A 43 9.45 -1.04 -17.18
N LEU A 44 9.62 -2.11 -16.41
CA LEU A 44 10.45 -3.26 -16.76
C LEU A 44 9.66 -4.37 -17.44
N HIS A 45 8.35 -4.21 -17.63
CA HIS A 45 7.47 -5.20 -18.27
C HIS A 45 7.63 -6.62 -17.70
N LEU A 46 7.82 -6.74 -16.38
CA LEU A 46 7.93 -8.03 -15.70
C LEU A 46 6.57 -8.77 -15.77
N PRO A 47 6.55 -10.11 -15.59
CA PRO A 47 5.34 -10.93 -15.76
C PRO A 47 4.17 -10.69 -14.78
N GLY A 48 4.16 -9.59 -14.02
CA GLY A 48 3.20 -9.34 -12.94
C GLY A 48 3.58 -10.01 -11.62
N PHE A 49 2.63 -10.12 -10.70
CA PHE A 49 2.79 -10.90 -9.48
C PHE A 49 3.10 -12.38 -9.78
N PRO A 50 4.05 -13.04 -9.08
CA PRO A 50 4.82 -12.54 -7.93
C PRO A 50 6.17 -11.89 -8.30
N PHE A 51 6.54 -11.86 -9.58
CA PHE A 51 7.86 -11.40 -10.02
C PHE A 51 8.05 -9.91 -9.73
N GLN A 52 7.07 -9.08 -10.08
CA GLN A 52 7.07 -7.66 -9.75
C GLN A 52 7.17 -7.43 -8.24
N PHE A 53 6.36 -8.14 -7.45
CA PHE A 53 6.41 -8.05 -5.98
C PHE A 53 7.82 -8.31 -5.45
N PHE A 54 8.45 -9.41 -5.83
CA PHE A 54 9.80 -9.72 -5.35
C PHE A 54 10.86 -8.71 -5.81
N PHE A 55 10.68 -8.11 -6.98
CA PHE A 55 11.58 -7.09 -7.51
C PHE A 55 11.39 -5.72 -6.83
N TYR A 56 10.15 -5.30 -6.62
CA TYR A 56 9.80 -3.94 -6.18
C TYR A 56 9.38 -3.82 -4.70
N LYS A 57 9.16 -4.90 -3.96
CA LYS A 57 8.72 -4.83 -2.55
C LYS A 57 9.60 -3.92 -1.69
N GLN A 58 10.91 -3.88 -1.94
CA GLN A 58 11.81 -3.06 -1.14
C GLN A 58 11.65 -1.56 -1.44
N ILE A 59 11.53 -1.16 -2.70
CA ILE A 59 11.29 0.25 -3.05
C ILE A 59 9.88 0.68 -2.63
N ALA A 60 8.87 -0.20 -2.77
CA ALA A 60 7.52 0.02 -2.29
C ALA A 60 7.50 0.29 -0.77
N ALA A 61 8.17 -0.56 0.01
CA ALA A 61 8.30 -0.40 1.46
C ALA A 61 9.04 0.90 1.85
N GLN A 62 10.14 1.22 1.17
CA GLN A 62 10.90 2.45 1.44
C GLN A 62 10.08 3.70 1.14
N ASN A 63 9.32 3.72 0.05
CA ASN A 63 8.47 4.86 -0.31
C ASN A 63 7.33 5.03 0.70
N ALA A 64 6.65 3.94 1.08
CA ALA A 64 5.61 3.99 2.12
C ALA A 64 6.18 4.51 3.46
N ALA A 65 7.36 4.02 3.87
CA ALA A 65 8.02 4.46 5.10
C ALA A 65 8.42 5.95 5.06
N ARG A 66 8.90 6.46 3.93
CA ARG A 66 9.22 7.89 3.76
C ARG A 66 7.98 8.77 3.91
N VAL A 67 6.87 8.39 3.28
CA VAL A 67 5.60 9.12 3.38
C VAL A 67 5.08 9.08 4.82
N ALA A 68 5.10 7.91 5.46
CA ALA A 68 4.70 7.77 6.86
C ALA A 68 5.57 8.64 7.80
N ALA A 69 6.89 8.64 7.61
CA ALA A 69 7.80 9.46 8.41
C ALA A 69 7.55 10.96 8.21
N ALA A 70 7.38 11.41 6.95
CA ALA A 70 7.08 12.81 6.65
C ALA A 70 5.72 13.24 7.24
N PHE A 71 4.72 12.36 7.16
CA PHE A 71 3.41 12.59 7.76
C PHE A 71 3.52 12.79 9.27
N LEU A 72 4.19 11.87 9.97
CA LEU A 72 4.41 11.96 11.41
C LEU A 72 5.18 13.22 11.82
N GLN A 73 6.17 13.65 11.04
CA GLN A 73 6.92 14.90 11.30
C GLN A 73 6.04 16.15 11.15
N SER A 74 5.06 16.12 10.24
CA SER A 74 4.15 17.25 10.00
C SER A 74 2.90 17.24 10.88
N TRP A 75 2.64 16.14 11.58
CA TRP A 75 1.43 15.95 12.35
C TRP A 75 1.51 16.73 13.67
N ALA A 76 0.65 17.74 13.83
CA ALA A 76 0.64 18.65 14.98
C ALA A 76 0.15 18.03 16.32
N GLY A 77 -0.41 16.82 16.29
CA GLY A 77 -0.81 16.04 17.46
C GLY A 77 0.15 14.91 17.84
N ALA A 78 1.43 15.02 17.49
CA ALA A 78 2.51 14.10 17.89
C ALA A 78 3.22 14.62 19.14
#